data_AF-T0T210-F1
#
_entry.id   AF-T0T210-F1
#
_cell.length_a   1.000
_cell.length_b   1.000
_cell.length_c   1.000
_cell.angle_alpha   90.00
_cell.angle_beta   90.00
_cell.angle_gamma   90.00
#
_symmetry.space_group_name_H-M   'P 1'
#
loop_
_entity.id
_entity.type
_entity.pdbx_description
1 polymer ?
#
loop_
_entity_poly.entity_id
_entity_poly.type
_entity_poly.pdbx_seq_one_letter_code
_entity_poly.pdbx_strand_id
1 'polypeptide(L)'
;MRVFVNRTLNMKKIKAIGFDMDYTLVRYKTENFERLAHKETLIKMVEVKGYPKELLDLPFDFNLVIQGLCIDKMRGNLLQTNRYGKVKIARHGTKDIPFKVQQQVYGNQVIDLNDKMIQSLDTNFSVSNGIIYSQLVDMKEQGFDIPDYETLAHDIKEAIDICHSDGSIKNKVRDNISDYIIQDPELVMLLERFKRFGKKLIVITNSEFHYCKLLLDYTITPFLKEHKHWSELFEIVSVMARKPRFFTYQNDFLIVDPKTELMSNLEGKIVPGVYQGGWAGKLEKDLGLDGDEILYLGDHIYGDVLSIKKTFNWRTALILDPLETEIEAIHNSRPIQKEIDVLMDKKEDLEHLLNTLDLQKNEGATIDKDEVNKCYMEIDKVNSKISELLEKYRQHFNPYWGELMRAGLEESRLADQVEKYACVYMTKVSDLLQYSPRTYFRPIKRTLAHEIDEVKN
;
A
#
# COMPACT_ATOMS: atom_id res chain seq x y z
N MET A 1 -14.29 10.76 -8.76
CA MET A 1 -14.82 9.54 -8.12
C MET A 1 -13.79 9.14 -7.07
N ARG A 2 -14.17 8.97 -5.80
CA ARG A 2 -13.21 8.76 -4.70
C ARG A 2 -13.10 7.30 -4.22
N VAL A 3 -14.01 6.44 -4.69
CA VAL A 3 -13.96 4.98 -4.45
C VAL A 3 -13.78 4.27 -5.78
N PHE A 4 -12.69 3.52 -5.89
CA PHE A 4 -12.30 2.76 -7.09
C PHE A 4 -12.75 1.30 -6.95
N VAL A 5 -13.27 0.71 -8.02
CA VAL A 5 -14.01 -0.56 -7.94
C VAL A 5 -13.35 -1.64 -8.80
N ASN A 6 -12.78 -2.66 -8.15
CA ASN A 6 -12.21 -3.84 -8.81
C ASN A 6 -13.25 -4.96 -8.98
N ARG A 7 -14.15 -5.09 -8.01
CA ARG A 7 -15.21 -6.12 -7.99
C ARG A 7 -16.50 -5.53 -7.48
N THR A 8 -17.60 -6.10 -7.96
CA THR A 8 -18.95 -5.73 -7.53
C THR A 8 -19.11 -5.83 -6.02
N LEU A 9 -19.52 -4.74 -5.37
CA LEU A 9 -19.78 -4.69 -3.92
C LEU A 9 -21.18 -4.10 -3.68
N ASN A 10 -22.08 -4.94 -3.17
CA ASN A 10 -23.44 -4.52 -2.84
C ASN A 10 -23.55 -4.17 -1.35
N MET A 11 -23.45 -2.89 -1.01
CA MET A 11 -23.51 -2.43 0.38
C MET A 11 -24.87 -2.72 1.05
N LYS A 12 -25.94 -2.99 0.28
CA LYS A 12 -27.22 -3.43 0.85
C LYS A 12 -27.12 -4.80 1.55
N LYS A 13 -26.26 -5.70 1.06
CA LYS A 13 -26.04 -7.04 1.64
C LYS A 13 -25.11 -7.03 2.85
N ILE A 14 -24.21 -6.05 2.93
CA ILE A 14 -23.27 -5.92 4.06
C ILE A 14 -24.04 -5.61 5.34
N LYS A 15 -23.92 -6.43 6.37
CA LYS A 15 -24.56 -6.23 7.68
C LYS A 15 -23.56 -5.76 8.74
N ALA A 16 -22.29 -6.17 8.63
CA ALA A 16 -21.21 -5.71 9.51
C ALA A 16 -20.06 -5.10 8.70
N ILE A 17 -19.44 -4.06 9.25
CA ILE A 17 -18.26 -3.41 8.71
C ILE A 17 -17.17 -3.45 9.77
N GLY A 18 -16.13 -4.23 9.51
CA GLY A 18 -14.89 -4.26 10.30
C GLY A 18 -13.89 -3.25 9.77
N PHE A 19 -13.10 -2.68 10.67
CA PHE A 19 -12.05 -1.74 10.33
C PHE A 19 -10.76 -2.10 11.07
N ASP A 20 -9.62 -1.99 10.39
CA ASP A 20 -8.38 -1.68 11.10
C ASP A 20 -8.48 -0.30 11.76
N MET A 21 -7.71 -0.08 12.81
CA MET A 21 -7.63 1.21 13.47
C MET A 21 -6.55 2.08 12.83
N ASP A 22 -5.29 1.70 13.01
CA ASP A 22 -4.14 2.49 12.58
C ASP A 22 -4.11 2.54 11.05
N TYR A 23 -3.84 3.72 10.47
CA TYR A 23 -3.84 3.98 9.02
C TYR A 23 -5.16 3.73 8.26
N THR A 24 -6.22 3.27 8.94
CA THR A 24 -7.55 3.05 8.36
C THR A 24 -8.61 3.97 8.98
N LEU A 25 -9.02 3.74 10.24
CA LEU A 25 -9.89 4.68 10.96
C LEU A 25 -9.11 5.91 11.43
N VAL A 26 -7.92 5.69 11.96
CA VAL A 26 -7.04 6.74 12.46
C VAL A 26 -6.02 7.06 11.40
N ARG A 27 -6.10 8.26 10.84
CA ARG A 27 -5.17 8.75 9.83
C ARG A 27 -3.95 9.36 10.50
N TYR A 28 -2.78 9.07 9.96
CA TYR A 28 -1.51 9.57 10.44
C TYR A 28 -0.94 10.62 9.49
N LYS A 29 -0.19 11.58 10.04
CA LYS A 29 0.76 12.41 9.28
C LYS A 29 1.98 11.53 8.99
N THR A 30 1.87 10.71 7.94
CA THR A 30 2.79 9.60 7.64
C THR A 30 4.25 10.01 7.66
N GLU A 31 4.63 11.14 7.04
CA GLU A 31 6.02 11.60 7.04
C GLU A 31 6.56 11.85 8.47
N ASN A 32 5.76 12.50 9.32
CA ASN A 32 6.16 12.76 10.71
C ASN A 32 6.31 11.46 11.51
N PHE A 33 5.37 10.53 11.31
CA PHE A 33 5.39 9.23 11.98
C PHE A 33 6.59 8.39 11.54
N GLU A 34 6.85 8.30 10.24
CA GLU A 34 7.97 7.54 9.69
C GLU A 34 9.32 8.17 10.05
N ARG A 35 9.42 9.49 10.15
CA ARG A 35 10.61 10.19 10.65
C ARG A 35 10.89 9.83 12.11
N LEU A 36 9.85 9.75 12.93
CA LEU A 36 9.96 9.27 14.31
C LEU A 36 10.39 7.79 14.35
N ALA A 37 9.70 6.92 13.59
CA ALA A 37 10.02 5.50 13.54
C ALA A 37 11.47 5.25 13.07
N HIS A 38 11.93 5.99 12.07
CA HIS A 38 13.32 5.98 11.60
C HIS A 38 14.30 6.29 12.72
N LYS A 39 14.11 7.43 13.39
CA LYS A 39 14.98 7.86 14.50
C LYS A 39 15.01 6.86 15.65
N GLU A 40 13.85 6.40 16.13
CA GLU A 40 13.80 5.46 17.25
C GLU A 40 14.42 4.11 16.89
N THR A 41 14.21 3.63 15.66
CA THR A 41 14.79 2.37 15.20
C THR A 41 16.31 2.47 15.15
N LEU A 42 16.89 3.57 14.64
CA LEU A 42 18.34 3.77 14.66
C LEU A 42 18.91 3.77 16.08
N ILE A 43 18.21 4.38 17.05
CA ILE A 43 18.58 4.32 18.47
C ILE A 43 18.63 2.86 18.94
N LYS A 44 17.61 2.04 18.64
CA LYS A 44 17.59 0.62 19.03
C LYS A 44 18.67 -0.20 18.32
N MET A 45 18.96 0.09 17.05
CA MET A 45 20.05 -0.57 16.33
C MET A 45 21.40 -0.34 17.04
N VAL A 46 21.65 0.87 17.53
CA VAL A 46 22.88 1.17 18.27
C VAL A 46 22.86 0.56 19.68
N GLU A 47 21.80 0.81 20.45
CA GLU A 47 21.75 0.46 21.88
C GLU A 47 21.54 -1.04 22.15
N VAL A 48 20.72 -1.70 21.32
CA VAL A 48 20.30 -3.10 21.54
C VAL A 48 21.09 -4.05 20.66
N LYS A 49 21.34 -3.66 19.40
CA LYS A 49 22.04 -4.51 18.42
C LYS A 49 23.54 -4.25 18.34
N GLY A 50 24.04 -3.16 18.92
CA GLY A 50 25.46 -2.84 18.98
C GLY A 50 26.04 -2.30 17.66
N TYR A 51 25.19 -1.73 16.79
CA TYR A 51 25.64 -1.14 15.52
C TYR A 51 26.45 0.16 15.75
N PRO A 52 27.25 0.61 14.75
CA PRO A 52 28.03 1.83 14.84
C PRO A 52 27.20 3.08 15.23
N LYS A 53 27.77 3.97 16.04
CA LYS A 53 27.05 5.16 16.54
C LYS A 53 26.72 6.17 15.44
N GLU A 54 27.48 6.14 14.36
CA GLU A 54 27.32 6.96 13.15
C GLU A 54 25.94 6.77 12.50
N LEU A 55 25.26 5.65 12.78
CA LEU A 55 23.87 5.43 12.36
C LEU A 55 22.94 6.56 12.83
N LEU A 56 23.19 7.15 14.01
CA LEU A 56 22.33 8.18 14.60
C LEU A 56 22.34 9.49 13.81
N ASP A 57 23.34 9.70 12.95
CA ASP A 57 23.49 10.89 12.11
C ASP A 57 22.85 10.72 10.71
N LEU A 58 22.29 9.55 10.42
CA LEU A 58 21.66 9.27 9.13
C LEU A 58 20.43 10.17 8.93
N PRO A 59 20.33 10.90 7.80
CA PRO A 59 19.20 11.79 7.54
C PRO A 59 17.94 10.99 7.16
N PHE A 60 16.77 11.53 7.47
CA PHE A 60 15.51 10.98 6.98
C PHE A 60 15.01 11.75 5.75
N ASP A 61 14.92 11.05 4.61
CA ASP A 61 14.25 11.50 3.38
C ASP A 61 13.10 10.54 3.05
N PHE A 62 11.86 11.04 3.19
CA PHE A 62 10.64 10.28 2.96
C PHE A 62 10.52 9.76 1.52
N ASN A 63 11.14 10.43 0.54
CA ASN A 63 11.01 10.06 -0.87
C ASN A 63 11.89 8.87 -1.26
N LEU A 64 12.90 8.51 -0.46
CA LEU A 64 13.83 7.42 -0.80
C LEU A 64 13.14 6.06 -1.02
N VAL A 65 11.95 5.86 -0.44
CA VAL A 65 11.19 4.60 -0.51
C VAL A 65 9.72 4.93 -0.72
N ILE A 66 9.07 4.19 -1.60
CA ILE A 66 7.60 4.20 -1.76
C ILE A 66 7.01 2.85 -1.28
N GLN A 67 5.72 2.85 -0.96
CA GLN A 67 4.99 1.62 -0.64
C GLN A 67 4.98 0.67 -1.85
N GLY A 68 5.08 -0.64 -1.61
CA GLY A 68 5.00 -1.67 -2.66
C GLY A 68 6.35 -2.12 -3.23
N LEU A 69 7.47 -1.58 -2.73
CA LEU A 69 8.81 -2.08 -3.05
C LEU A 69 9.10 -3.43 -2.36
N CYS A 70 10.18 -4.08 -2.78
CA CYS A 70 10.70 -5.29 -2.15
C CYS A 70 12.17 -5.11 -1.78
N ILE A 71 12.57 -5.65 -0.63
CA ILE A 71 13.97 -5.86 -0.27
C ILE A 71 14.42 -7.23 -0.76
N ASP A 72 15.49 -7.27 -1.56
CA ASP A 72 16.29 -8.47 -1.82
C ASP A 72 17.41 -8.55 -0.78
N LYS A 73 17.18 -9.42 0.22
CA LYS A 73 18.11 -9.63 1.34
C LYS A 73 19.38 -10.35 0.94
N MET A 74 19.38 -11.06 -0.18
CA MET A 74 20.59 -11.73 -0.66
C MET A 74 21.60 -10.73 -1.22
N ARG A 75 21.11 -9.64 -1.81
CA ARG A 75 21.94 -8.70 -2.59
C ARG A 75 22.01 -7.29 -2.03
N GLY A 76 21.28 -6.96 -0.96
CA GLY A 76 21.29 -5.59 -0.42
C GLY A 76 20.50 -4.61 -1.29
N ASN A 77 19.48 -5.08 -2.04
CA ASN A 77 18.81 -4.27 -3.04
C ASN A 77 17.36 -3.94 -2.68
N LEU A 78 16.91 -2.75 -3.06
CA LEU A 78 15.50 -2.42 -3.19
C LEU A 78 15.05 -2.58 -4.63
N LEU A 79 13.87 -3.18 -4.82
CA LEU A 79 13.32 -3.53 -6.11
C LEU A 79 11.91 -2.97 -6.28
N GLN A 80 11.66 -2.32 -7.42
CA GLN A 80 10.32 -2.11 -7.95
C GLN A 80 10.05 -3.15 -9.03
N THR A 81 8.97 -3.91 -8.87
CA THR A 81 8.56 -4.94 -9.82
C THR A 81 7.20 -4.64 -10.42
N ASN A 82 6.99 -5.09 -11.66
CA ASN A 82 5.65 -5.10 -12.27
C ASN A 82 4.77 -6.23 -11.69
N ARG A 83 3.53 -6.31 -12.19
CA ARG A 83 2.55 -7.36 -11.84
C ARG A 83 3.01 -8.80 -12.08
N TYR A 84 4.00 -9.01 -12.94
CA TYR A 84 4.55 -10.32 -13.28
C TYR A 84 5.82 -10.66 -12.49
N GLY A 85 6.19 -9.83 -11.49
CA GLY A 85 7.39 -10.01 -10.69
C GLY A 85 8.69 -9.70 -11.44
N LYS A 86 8.64 -9.01 -12.58
CA LYS A 86 9.83 -8.54 -13.30
C LYS A 86 10.31 -7.22 -12.71
N VAL A 87 11.60 -7.16 -12.42
CA VAL A 87 12.27 -5.96 -11.89
C VAL A 87 12.33 -4.88 -12.97
N LYS A 88 11.81 -3.70 -12.64
CA LYS A 88 11.81 -2.52 -13.53
C LYS A 88 12.84 -1.48 -13.06
N ILE A 89 12.88 -1.23 -11.76
CA ILE A 89 13.89 -0.38 -11.11
C ILE A 89 14.53 -1.19 -9.98
N ALA A 90 15.86 -1.11 -9.87
CA ALA A 90 16.61 -1.69 -8.77
C ALA A 90 17.63 -0.69 -8.23
N ARG A 91 17.75 -0.62 -6.90
CA ARG A 91 18.75 0.19 -6.21
C ARG A 91 19.55 -0.68 -5.25
N HIS A 92 20.86 -0.49 -5.19
CA HIS A 92 21.74 -1.09 -4.19
C HIS A 92 22.06 -0.03 -3.13
N GLY A 93 21.59 -0.24 -1.91
CA GLY A 93 21.51 0.84 -0.94
C GLY A 93 20.69 2.00 -1.50
N THR A 94 21.21 3.22 -1.43
CA THR A 94 20.56 4.40 -2.04
C THR A 94 20.98 4.65 -3.49
N LYS A 95 21.75 3.78 -4.15
CA LYS A 95 22.26 4.03 -5.52
C LYS A 95 21.50 3.24 -6.57
N ASP A 96 21.21 3.88 -7.71
CA ASP A 96 20.61 3.19 -8.85
C ASP A 96 21.52 2.12 -9.45
N ILE A 97 20.96 0.95 -9.73
CA ILE A 97 21.65 -0.11 -10.47
C ILE A 97 21.45 0.16 -11.97
N PRO A 98 22.53 0.33 -12.77
CA PRO A 98 22.40 0.55 -14.20
C PRO A 98 21.68 -0.60 -14.90
N PHE A 99 20.87 -0.30 -15.91
CA PHE A 99 20.03 -1.28 -16.61
C PHE A 99 20.79 -2.54 -17.07
N LYS A 100 22.01 -2.40 -17.60
CA LYS A 100 22.84 -3.55 -18.02
C LYS A 100 23.16 -4.49 -16.86
N VAL A 101 23.48 -3.94 -15.68
CA VAL A 101 23.77 -4.71 -14.46
C VAL A 101 22.48 -5.32 -13.93
N GLN A 102 21.39 -4.56 -13.89
CA GLN A 102 20.07 -5.07 -13.50
C GLN A 102 19.65 -6.25 -14.39
N GLN A 103 19.85 -6.18 -15.70
CA GLN A 103 19.52 -7.26 -16.63
C GLN A 103 20.36 -8.51 -16.36
N GLN A 104 21.65 -8.36 -16.07
CA GLN A 104 22.53 -9.49 -15.72
C GLN A 104 22.08 -10.18 -14.42
N VAL A 105 21.66 -9.40 -13.43
CA VAL A 105 21.25 -9.93 -12.11
C VAL A 105 19.83 -10.51 -12.15
N TYR A 106 18.87 -9.79 -12.75
CA TYR A 106 17.44 -10.06 -12.62
C TYR A 106 16.70 -10.35 -13.94
N GLY A 107 17.30 -10.17 -15.12
CA GLY A 107 16.59 -10.17 -16.41
C GLY A 107 15.75 -11.43 -16.66
N ASN A 108 16.29 -12.60 -16.30
CA ASN A 108 15.62 -13.89 -16.46
C ASN A 108 14.86 -14.36 -15.21
N GLN A 109 14.92 -13.59 -14.12
CA GLN A 109 14.29 -13.96 -12.86
C GLN A 109 12.88 -13.38 -12.76
N VAL A 110 12.06 -13.99 -11.92
CA VAL A 110 10.78 -13.47 -11.46
C VAL A 110 10.89 -13.44 -9.95
N ILE A 111 10.64 -12.29 -9.35
CA ILE A 111 10.65 -12.14 -7.90
C ILE A 111 9.43 -12.85 -7.33
N ASP A 112 9.66 -13.91 -6.55
CA ASP A 112 8.64 -14.63 -5.80
C ASP A 112 8.58 -14.10 -4.37
N LEU A 113 7.41 -13.64 -3.94
CA LEU A 113 7.18 -13.16 -2.58
C LEU A 113 7.15 -14.27 -1.53
N ASN A 114 7.02 -15.53 -1.95
CA ASN A 114 7.15 -16.67 -1.04
C ASN A 114 8.62 -17.01 -0.74
N ASP A 115 9.58 -16.46 -1.51
CA ASP A 115 10.98 -16.61 -1.20
C ASP A 115 11.30 -15.82 0.09
N LYS A 116 11.81 -16.54 1.09
CA LYS A 116 12.24 -15.95 2.36
C LYS A 116 13.31 -14.87 2.20
N MET A 117 14.02 -14.83 1.08
CA MET A 117 15.04 -13.82 0.76
C MET A 117 14.43 -12.51 0.29
N ILE A 118 13.14 -12.50 -0.05
CA ILE A 118 12.41 -11.32 -0.47
C ILE A 118 11.53 -10.84 0.68
N GLN A 119 11.71 -9.58 1.08
CA GLN A 119 10.85 -8.94 2.07
C GLN A 119 10.02 -7.84 1.41
N SER A 120 8.71 -7.96 1.53
CA SER A 120 7.76 -7.02 0.94
C SER A 120 7.57 -5.78 1.83
N LEU A 121 7.56 -4.58 1.23
CA LEU A 121 7.27 -3.30 1.89
C LEU A 121 5.86 -2.83 1.55
N ASP A 122 4.86 -3.63 1.92
CA ASP A 122 3.45 -3.42 1.53
C ASP A 122 2.65 -2.52 2.47
N THR A 123 3.22 -2.00 3.57
CA THR A 123 2.57 -0.99 4.43
C THR A 123 3.20 0.38 4.26
N ASN A 124 2.40 1.42 4.46
CA ASN A 124 2.89 2.79 4.44
C ASN A 124 3.86 3.08 5.60
N PHE A 125 3.75 2.35 6.73
CA PHE A 125 4.71 2.43 7.83
C PHE A 125 5.98 1.55 7.65
N SER A 126 6.14 0.89 6.48
CA SER A 126 7.37 0.18 6.13
C SER A 126 8.36 1.06 5.36
N VAL A 127 8.05 2.34 5.15
CA VAL A 127 8.92 3.27 4.40
C VAL A 127 10.24 3.47 5.14
N SER A 128 10.17 3.75 6.45
CA SER A 128 11.33 3.87 7.34
C SER A 128 12.21 2.62 7.33
N ASN A 129 11.62 1.41 7.31
CA ASN A 129 12.35 0.15 7.19
C ASN A 129 13.22 0.11 5.92
N GLY A 130 12.62 0.41 4.76
CA GLY A 130 13.36 0.44 3.49
C GLY A 130 14.43 1.54 3.46
N ILE A 131 14.17 2.70 4.06
CA ILE A 131 15.14 3.81 4.16
C ILE A 131 16.35 3.36 4.99
N ILE A 132 16.11 2.85 6.20
CA ILE A 132 17.18 2.36 7.09
C ILE A 132 17.98 1.28 6.37
N TYR A 133 17.30 0.28 5.80
CA TYR A 133 17.97 -0.80 5.08
C TYR A 133 18.89 -0.27 3.98
N SER A 134 18.41 0.66 3.16
CA SER A 134 19.19 1.25 2.07
C SER A 134 20.42 2.01 2.57
N GLN A 135 20.26 2.80 3.64
CA GLN A 135 21.34 3.56 4.24
C GLN A 135 22.40 2.66 4.89
N LEU A 136 21.98 1.58 5.55
CA LEU A 136 22.90 0.65 6.20
C LEU A 136 23.64 -0.22 5.18
N VAL A 137 23.03 -0.52 4.03
CA VAL A 137 23.74 -1.10 2.88
C VAL A 137 24.83 -0.14 2.39
N ASP A 138 24.53 1.15 2.23
CA ASP A 138 25.56 2.13 1.82
C ASP A 138 26.70 2.25 2.83
N MET A 139 26.39 2.24 4.13
CA MET A 139 27.42 2.24 5.18
C MET A 139 28.28 0.98 5.13
N LYS A 140 27.68 -0.20 4.89
CA LYS A 140 28.44 -1.44 4.70
C LYS A 140 29.43 -1.30 3.54
N GLU A 141 28.99 -0.76 2.40
CA GLU A 141 29.82 -0.52 1.22
C GLU A 141 30.90 0.56 1.45
N GLN A 142 30.73 1.43 2.45
CA GLN A 142 31.75 2.38 2.92
C GLN A 142 32.77 1.76 3.90
N GLY A 143 32.60 0.48 4.27
CA GLY A 143 33.52 -0.24 5.14
C GLY A 143 33.20 -0.17 6.64
N PHE A 144 32.00 0.29 7.01
CA PHE A 144 31.54 0.21 8.40
C PHE A 144 31.29 -1.25 8.81
N ASP A 145 31.41 -1.52 10.11
CA ASP A 145 31.13 -2.84 10.70
C ASP A 145 29.62 -3.10 10.74
N ILE A 146 29.08 -3.46 9.58
CA ILE A 146 27.67 -3.81 9.36
C ILE A 146 27.64 -5.28 8.92
N PRO A 147 26.75 -6.12 9.48
CA PRO A 147 26.67 -7.54 9.14
C PRO A 147 26.19 -7.76 7.69
N ASP A 148 26.04 -9.03 7.29
CA ASP A 148 25.49 -9.34 5.96
C ASP A 148 24.05 -8.82 5.80
N TYR A 149 23.61 -8.71 4.54
CA TYR A 149 22.33 -8.10 4.17
C TYR A 149 21.10 -8.84 4.73
N GLU A 150 21.18 -10.16 4.91
CA GLU A 150 20.07 -10.93 5.49
C GLU A 150 19.96 -10.65 6.99
N THR A 151 21.07 -10.70 7.71
CA THR A 151 21.13 -10.36 9.14
C THR A 151 20.70 -8.90 9.36
N LEU A 152 21.15 -7.98 8.51
CA LEU A 152 20.76 -6.57 8.55
C LEU A 152 19.23 -6.39 8.47
N ALA A 153 18.57 -7.02 7.49
CA ALA A 153 17.12 -6.94 7.35
C ALA A 153 16.38 -7.50 8.57
N HIS A 154 16.91 -8.58 9.16
CA HIS A 154 16.37 -9.19 10.36
C HIS A 154 16.50 -8.26 11.58
N ASP A 155 17.68 -7.70 11.81
CA ASP A 155 17.94 -6.80 12.94
C ASP A 155 17.09 -5.53 12.88
N ILE A 156 16.95 -4.92 11.69
CA ILE A 156 16.08 -3.75 11.50
C ILE A 156 14.63 -4.10 11.86
N LYS A 157 14.15 -5.26 11.40
CA LYS A 157 12.79 -5.70 11.70
C LYS A 157 12.58 -5.88 13.20
N GLU A 158 13.51 -6.54 13.89
CA GLU A 158 13.42 -6.71 15.34
C GLU A 158 13.49 -5.38 16.08
N ALA A 159 14.34 -4.43 15.64
CA ALA A 159 14.42 -3.10 16.22
C ALA A 159 13.10 -2.32 16.06
N ILE A 160 12.45 -2.40 14.88
CA ILE A 160 11.12 -1.82 14.65
C ILE A 160 10.09 -2.46 15.57
N ASP A 161 10.07 -3.80 15.68
CA ASP A 161 9.14 -4.53 16.54
C ASP A 161 9.30 -4.11 18.02
N ILE A 162 10.54 -3.89 18.49
CA ILE A 162 10.83 -3.35 19.82
C ILE A 162 10.26 -1.94 19.97
N CYS A 163 10.53 -1.03 19.04
CA CYS A 163 10.04 0.36 19.07
C CYS A 163 8.50 0.45 19.17
N HIS A 164 7.78 -0.47 18.51
CA HIS A 164 6.32 -0.53 18.55
C HIS A 164 5.77 -1.18 19.84
N SER A 165 6.59 -1.95 20.56
CA SER A 165 6.17 -2.73 21.72
C SER A 165 6.58 -2.12 23.06
N ASP A 166 7.70 -1.39 23.11
CA ASP A 166 8.25 -0.83 24.37
C ASP A 166 7.78 0.61 24.68
N GLY A 167 6.95 1.18 23.80
CA GLY A 167 6.40 2.52 23.94
C GLY A 167 7.28 3.64 23.38
N SER A 168 8.45 3.35 22.79
CA SER A 168 9.35 4.38 22.22
C SER A 168 8.61 5.29 21.23
N ILE A 169 7.79 4.72 20.35
CA ILE A 169 6.96 5.47 19.41
C ILE A 169 5.67 5.96 20.07
N LYS A 170 4.92 5.05 20.72
CA LYS A 170 3.57 5.34 21.23
C LYS A 170 3.56 6.45 22.29
N ASN A 171 4.56 6.54 23.16
CA ASN A 171 4.67 7.58 24.17
C ASN A 171 4.91 8.96 23.53
N LYS A 172 5.81 9.04 22.54
CA LYS A 172 6.08 10.28 21.80
C LYS A 172 4.87 10.78 21.01
N VAL A 173 4.12 9.85 20.42
CA VAL A 173 2.83 10.15 19.77
C VAL A 173 1.82 10.63 20.81
N ARG A 174 1.69 9.98 21.97
CA ARG A 174 0.79 10.42 23.04
C ARG A 174 1.10 11.85 23.50
N ASP A 175 2.37 12.16 23.70
CA ASP A 175 2.79 13.46 24.22
C ASP A 175 2.56 14.60 23.22
N ASN A 176 2.50 14.31 21.92
CA ASN A 176 2.36 15.30 20.83
C ASN A 176 1.36 14.83 19.76
N ILE A 177 0.18 14.36 20.17
CA ILE A 177 -0.76 13.65 19.30
C ILE A 177 -1.15 14.42 18.02
N SER A 178 -1.27 15.75 18.09
CA SER A 178 -1.61 16.60 16.94
C SER A 178 -0.55 16.60 15.85
N ASP A 179 0.71 16.28 16.18
CA ASP A 179 1.82 16.27 15.23
C ASP A 179 1.88 14.98 14.41
N TYR A 180 1.17 13.94 14.86
CA TYR A 180 1.16 12.63 14.23
C TYR A 180 -0.21 12.19 13.74
N ILE A 181 -1.30 12.65 14.36
CA ILE A 181 -2.66 12.16 14.07
C ILE A 181 -3.48 13.24 13.38
N ILE A 182 -4.13 12.85 12.28
CA ILE A 182 -5.06 13.70 11.53
C ILE A 182 -6.47 13.44 12.04
N GLN A 183 -7.16 14.50 12.45
CA GLN A 183 -8.59 14.44 12.78
C GLN A 183 -9.42 14.59 11.50
N ASP A 184 -10.39 13.69 11.30
CA ASP A 184 -11.28 13.67 10.15
C ASP A 184 -12.75 13.65 10.62
N PRO A 185 -13.40 14.82 10.74
CA PRO A 185 -14.80 14.89 11.15
C PRO A 185 -15.76 14.19 10.17
N GLU A 186 -15.40 14.06 8.88
CA GLU A 186 -16.23 13.39 7.88
C GLU A 186 -16.30 11.88 8.12
N LEU A 187 -15.22 11.29 8.65
CA LEU A 187 -15.22 9.89 9.09
C LEU A 187 -16.29 9.66 10.16
N VAL A 188 -16.38 10.53 11.17
CA VAL A 188 -17.34 10.35 12.27
C VAL A 188 -18.78 10.46 11.76
N MET A 189 -19.04 11.42 10.86
CA MET A 189 -20.32 11.54 10.17
C MET A 189 -20.69 10.27 9.39
N LEU A 190 -19.71 9.62 8.77
CA LEU A 190 -19.89 8.36 8.03
C LEU A 190 -20.21 7.20 8.97
N LEU A 191 -19.49 7.06 10.09
CA LEU A 191 -19.72 6.00 11.07
C LEU A 191 -21.13 6.08 11.68
N GLU A 192 -21.56 7.28 12.09
CA GLU A 192 -22.93 7.50 12.56
C GLU A 192 -23.97 7.17 11.46
N ARG A 193 -23.67 7.53 10.21
CA ARG A 193 -24.54 7.17 9.07
C ARG A 193 -24.64 5.65 8.90
N PHE A 194 -23.55 4.92 9.03
CA PHE A 194 -23.61 3.46 8.96
C PHE A 194 -24.45 2.86 10.10
N LYS A 195 -24.31 3.35 11.33
CA LYS A 195 -25.16 2.99 12.47
C LYS A 195 -26.64 3.27 12.20
N ARG A 196 -27.00 4.46 11.70
CA ARG A 196 -28.39 4.81 11.31
C ARG A 196 -28.97 3.86 10.27
N PHE A 197 -28.15 3.34 9.37
CA PHE A 197 -28.55 2.37 8.34
C PHE A 197 -28.51 0.91 8.84
N GLY A 198 -28.33 0.68 10.14
CA GLY A 198 -28.36 -0.63 10.77
C GLY A 198 -27.12 -1.49 10.54
N LYS A 199 -25.98 -0.88 10.17
CA LYS A 199 -24.72 -1.61 10.06
C LYS A 199 -24.09 -1.79 11.44
N LYS A 200 -23.61 -3.00 11.74
CA LYS A 200 -22.76 -3.27 12.91
C LYS A 200 -21.33 -2.82 12.59
N LEU A 201 -20.71 -2.02 13.46
CA LEU A 201 -19.32 -1.57 13.25
C LEU A 201 -18.39 -2.31 14.20
N ILE A 202 -17.23 -2.72 13.72
CA ILE A 202 -16.27 -3.54 14.45
C ILE A 202 -14.88 -2.94 14.27
N VAL A 203 -14.08 -2.85 15.33
CA VAL A 203 -12.65 -2.53 15.26
C VAL A 203 -11.84 -3.81 15.48
N ILE A 204 -10.83 -4.03 14.64
CA ILE A 204 -9.88 -5.15 14.77
C ILE A 204 -8.46 -4.58 14.57
N THR A 205 -7.77 -4.31 15.68
CA THR A 205 -6.45 -3.66 15.67
C THR A 205 -5.38 -4.53 16.35
N ASN A 206 -4.13 -4.39 15.89
CA ASN A 206 -2.97 -4.97 16.58
C ASN A 206 -2.49 -4.14 17.77
N SER A 207 -2.98 -2.91 17.94
CA SER A 207 -2.65 -2.03 19.06
C SER A 207 -3.29 -2.50 20.37
N GLU A 208 -2.69 -2.13 21.51
CA GLU A 208 -3.23 -2.37 22.86
C GLU A 208 -4.43 -1.47 23.14
N PHE A 209 -5.25 -1.85 24.13
CA PHE A 209 -6.47 -1.12 24.46
C PHE A 209 -6.25 0.33 24.87
N HIS A 210 -5.29 0.62 25.75
CA HIS A 210 -5.05 2.00 26.20
C HIS A 210 -4.67 2.94 25.05
N TYR A 211 -3.88 2.46 24.09
CA TYR A 211 -3.48 3.23 22.91
C TYR A 211 -4.65 3.38 21.93
N CYS A 212 -5.40 2.30 21.70
CA CYS A 212 -6.64 2.34 20.92
C CYS A 212 -7.63 3.38 21.48
N LYS A 213 -7.90 3.32 22.79
CA LYS A 213 -8.77 4.26 23.48
C LYS A 213 -8.29 5.69 23.32
N LEU A 214 -7.00 5.96 23.55
CA LEU A 214 -6.40 7.30 23.37
C LEU A 214 -6.69 7.87 21.96
N LEU A 215 -6.45 7.08 20.92
CA LEU A 215 -6.63 7.54 19.55
C LEU A 215 -8.09 7.73 19.18
N LEU A 216 -8.99 6.83 19.58
CA LEU A 216 -10.42 6.96 19.30
C LEU A 216 -11.05 8.11 20.12
N ASP A 217 -10.57 8.36 21.34
CA ASP A 217 -10.96 9.53 22.14
C ASP A 217 -10.52 10.84 21.48
N TYR A 218 -9.38 10.85 20.78
CA TYR A 218 -8.90 12.03 20.08
C TYR A 218 -9.54 12.23 18.69
N THR A 219 -9.82 11.15 17.97
CA THR A 219 -10.24 11.22 16.55
C THR A 219 -11.73 11.07 16.31
N ILE A 220 -12.47 10.41 17.21
CA ILE A 220 -13.90 10.13 17.04
C ILE A 220 -14.75 10.93 18.03
N THR A 221 -14.52 10.75 19.33
CA THR A 221 -15.36 11.34 20.39
C THR A 221 -15.64 12.84 20.22
N PRO A 222 -14.67 13.72 19.86
CA PRO A 222 -14.89 15.16 19.78
C PRO A 222 -15.85 15.58 18.66
N PHE A 223 -16.10 14.71 17.69
CA PHE A 223 -16.90 15.02 16.50
C PHE A 223 -18.24 14.28 16.44
N LEU A 224 -18.58 13.49 17.47
CA LEU A 224 -19.87 12.81 17.57
C LEU A 224 -21.01 13.82 17.73
N LYS A 225 -22.15 13.53 17.11
CA LYS A 225 -23.37 14.35 17.20
C LYS A 225 -24.56 13.57 17.75
N GLU A 226 -24.59 12.27 17.52
CA GLU A 226 -25.70 11.38 17.85
C GLU A 226 -25.37 10.44 19.03
N HIS A 227 -24.11 10.37 19.42
CA HIS A 227 -23.59 9.48 20.47
C HIS A 227 -22.68 10.26 21.42
N LYS A 228 -22.49 9.77 22.64
CA LYS A 228 -21.66 10.47 23.64
C LYS A 228 -20.20 10.05 23.63
N HIS A 229 -19.93 8.84 23.17
CA HIS A 229 -18.60 8.24 23.23
C HIS A 229 -18.40 7.27 22.06
N TRP A 230 -17.17 7.15 21.55
CA TRP A 230 -16.88 6.31 20.38
C TRP A 230 -17.30 4.85 20.59
N SER A 231 -17.25 4.35 21.82
CA SER A 231 -17.65 2.96 22.14
C SER A 231 -19.12 2.67 21.86
N GLU A 232 -19.98 3.69 21.76
CA GLU A 232 -21.39 3.51 21.39
C GLU A 232 -21.56 3.25 19.87
N LEU A 233 -20.55 3.59 19.06
CA LEU A 233 -20.54 3.32 17.62
C LEU A 233 -20.14 1.88 17.27
N PHE A 234 -19.27 1.26 18.06
CA PHE A 234 -18.70 -0.04 17.72
C PHE A 234 -19.35 -1.14 18.56
N GLU A 235 -19.85 -2.16 17.88
CA GLU A 235 -20.41 -3.34 18.54
C GLU A 235 -19.30 -4.12 19.24
N ILE A 236 -18.17 -4.31 18.56
CA ILE A 236 -17.05 -5.11 19.04
C ILE A 236 -15.75 -4.35 18.76
N VAL A 237 -14.87 -4.29 19.75
CA VAL A 237 -13.51 -3.78 19.58
C VAL A 237 -12.52 -4.87 20.01
N SER A 238 -11.85 -5.47 19.04
CA SER A 238 -10.80 -6.48 19.24
C SER A 238 -9.43 -5.80 19.13
N VAL A 239 -8.75 -5.69 20.26
CA VAL A 239 -7.38 -5.15 20.39
C VAL A 239 -6.36 -6.28 20.44
N MET A 240 -5.08 -5.99 20.17
CA MET A 240 -4.02 -7.00 20.04
C MET A 240 -4.49 -8.23 19.25
N ALA A 241 -5.19 -8.01 18.14
CA ALA A 241 -5.78 -9.07 17.32
C ALA A 241 -4.72 -10.00 16.72
N ARG A 242 -3.46 -9.55 16.64
CA ARG A 242 -2.31 -10.28 16.06
C ARG A 242 -2.55 -10.68 14.61
N LYS A 243 -3.17 -9.80 13.81
CA LYS A 243 -3.32 -9.97 12.36
C LYS A 243 -1.94 -10.23 11.72
N PRO A 244 -1.81 -11.18 10.77
CA PRO A 244 -2.87 -11.96 10.12
C PRO A 244 -3.39 -13.18 10.91
N ARG A 245 -2.87 -13.48 12.10
CA ARG A 245 -3.27 -14.68 12.87
C ARG A 245 -4.74 -14.66 13.26
N PHE A 246 -5.31 -13.49 13.53
CA PHE A 246 -6.76 -13.33 13.72
C PHE A 246 -7.59 -13.98 12.60
N PHE A 247 -7.07 -13.94 11.36
CA PHE A 247 -7.73 -14.47 10.17
C PHE A 247 -7.23 -15.84 9.71
N THR A 248 -6.29 -16.46 10.43
CA THR A 248 -5.66 -17.71 9.97
C THR A 248 -5.58 -18.78 11.05
N TYR A 249 -5.63 -18.41 12.33
CA TYR A 249 -5.52 -19.32 13.46
C TYR A 249 -6.67 -19.11 14.45
N GLN A 250 -7.12 -20.21 15.05
CA GLN A 250 -8.11 -20.19 16.12
C GLN A 250 -7.43 -19.79 17.43
N ASN A 251 -7.49 -18.50 17.77
CA ASN A 251 -7.08 -17.99 19.07
C ASN A 251 -8.32 -17.62 19.91
N ASP A 252 -8.18 -17.73 21.23
CA ASP A 252 -9.21 -17.35 22.18
C ASP A 252 -9.37 -15.83 22.29
N PHE A 253 -10.58 -15.41 22.63
CA PHE A 253 -10.87 -14.03 23.02
C PHE A 253 -10.73 -13.88 24.53
N LEU A 254 -10.12 -12.78 24.96
CA LEU A 254 -10.18 -12.31 26.34
C LEU A 254 -11.12 -11.11 26.42
N ILE A 255 -12.01 -11.07 27.39
CA ILE A 255 -12.84 -9.89 27.67
C ILE A 255 -11.94 -8.85 28.32
N VAL A 256 -11.99 -7.60 27.86
CA VAL A 256 -11.26 -6.48 28.46
C VAL A 256 -12.25 -5.58 29.17
N ASP A 257 -12.06 -5.33 30.47
CA ASP A 257 -12.83 -4.32 31.19
C ASP A 257 -12.36 -2.92 30.76
N PRO A 258 -13.21 -2.09 30.13
CA PRO A 258 -12.81 -0.77 29.63
C PRO A 258 -12.39 0.23 30.72
N LYS A 259 -12.72 -0.04 32.00
CA LYS A 259 -12.39 0.83 33.14
C LYS A 259 -11.08 0.43 33.80
N THR A 260 -10.88 -0.86 34.05
CA THR A 260 -9.73 -1.38 34.78
C THR A 260 -8.63 -1.92 33.88
N GLU A 261 -8.93 -2.14 32.59
CA GLU A 261 -8.09 -2.79 31.58
C GLU A 261 -7.70 -4.24 31.92
N LEU A 262 -8.29 -4.81 32.98
CA LEU A 262 -8.09 -6.20 33.35
C LEU A 262 -8.81 -7.12 32.36
N MET A 263 -8.24 -8.31 32.20
CA MET A 263 -8.74 -9.32 31.27
C MET A 263 -9.32 -10.52 31.99
N SER A 264 -10.38 -11.09 31.42
CA SER A 264 -10.92 -12.39 31.82
C SER A 264 -11.15 -13.28 30.60
N ASN A 265 -11.18 -14.60 30.81
CA ASN A 265 -11.48 -15.54 29.74
C ASN A 265 -12.93 -15.35 29.26
N LEU A 266 -13.15 -15.40 27.95
CA LEU A 266 -14.50 -15.44 27.40
C LEU A 266 -15.10 -16.85 27.53
N GLU A 267 -16.19 -16.95 28.27
CA GLU A 267 -17.06 -18.14 28.26
C GLU A 267 -18.33 -17.85 27.43
N GLY A 268 -18.61 -18.72 26.45
CA GLY A 268 -19.80 -18.58 25.60
C GLY A 268 -19.63 -17.66 24.40
N LYS A 269 -20.68 -16.91 24.05
CA LYS A 269 -20.74 -16.09 22.82
C LYS A 269 -20.09 -14.73 23.02
N ILE A 270 -19.49 -14.20 21.96
CA ILE A 270 -19.10 -12.79 21.89
C ILE A 270 -20.35 -11.92 21.93
N VAL A 271 -20.37 -10.98 22.87
CA VAL A 271 -21.39 -9.93 23.03
C VAL A 271 -20.78 -8.56 22.83
N PRO A 272 -21.57 -7.47 22.72
CA PRO A 272 -20.99 -6.15 22.50
C PRO A 272 -20.01 -5.75 23.60
N GLY A 273 -18.82 -5.27 23.23
CA GLY A 273 -17.76 -4.96 24.18
C GLY A 273 -16.34 -4.94 23.60
N VAL A 274 -15.37 -4.83 24.50
CA VAL A 274 -13.94 -4.79 24.17
C VAL A 274 -13.31 -6.15 24.49
N TYR A 275 -12.48 -6.63 23.57
CA TYR A 275 -11.81 -7.90 23.67
C TYR A 275 -10.34 -7.80 23.26
N GLN A 276 -9.52 -8.72 23.75
CA GLN A 276 -8.16 -8.92 23.30
C GLN A 276 -8.03 -10.22 22.50
N GLY A 277 -7.28 -10.17 21.40
CA GLY A 277 -7.02 -11.34 20.55
C GLY A 277 -8.26 -11.83 19.82
N GLY A 278 -8.43 -13.15 19.78
CA GLY A 278 -9.56 -13.80 19.13
C GLY A 278 -9.32 -14.29 17.71
N TRP A 279 -10.41 -14.74 17.09
CA TRP A 279 -10.45 -15.37 15.78
C TRP A 279 -11.70 -14.96 15.00
N ALA A 280 -11.52 -14.61 13.73
CA ALA A 280 -12.58 -14.13 12.86
C ALA A 280 -13.73 -15.14 12.70
N GLY A 281 -13.46 -16.45 12.70
CA GLY A 281 -14.52 -17.45 12.54
C GLY A 281 -15.47 -17.55 13.73
N LYS A 282 -14.98 -17.33 14.97
CA LYS A 282 -15.86 -17.25 16.15
C LYS A 282 -16.67 -15.95 16.11
N LEU A 283 -16.05 -14.85 15.70
CA LEU A 283 -16.73 -13.56 15.51
C LEU A 283 -17.87 -13.66 14.49
N GLU A 284 -17.61 -14.23 13.31
CA GLU A 284 -18.61 -14.47 12.27
C GLU A 284 -19.77 -15.34 12.78
N LYS A 285 -19.44 -16.49 13.39
CA LYS A 285 -20.42 -17.42 13.95
C LYS A 285 -21.29 -16.77 15.03
N ASP A 286 -20.68 -16.06 15.98
CA ASP A 286 -21.40 -15.46 17.11
C ASP A 286 -22.24 -14.25 16.67
N LEU A 287 -21.83 -13.53 15.63
CA LEU A 287 -22.63 -12.48 14.99
C LEU A 287 -23.80 -13.04 14.16
N GLY A 288 -23.77 -14.33 13.81
CA GLY A 288 -24.78 -14.99 12.98
C GLY A 288 -24.83 -14.43 11.56
N LEU A 289 -23.66 -14.12 10.99
CA LEU A 289 -23.51 -13.55 9.65
C LEU A 289 -22.76 -14.53 8.76
N ASP A 290 -23.10 -14.55 7.47
CA ASP A 290 -22.25 -15.20 6.47
C ASP A 290 -21.08 -14.26 6.11
N GLY A 291 -19.94 -14.83 5.73
CA GLY A 291 -18.75 -14.05 5.41
C GLY A 291 -18.98 -12.93 4.38
N ASP A 292 -19.77 -13.16 3.32
CA ASP A 292 -20.02 -12.15 2.28
C ASP A 292 -20.93 -10.99 2.74
N GLU A 293 -21.51 -11.09 3.95
CA GLU A 293 -22.24 -10.03 4.66
C GLU A 293 -21.33 -9.15 5.54
N ILE A 294 -20.04 -9.51 5.65
CA ILE A 294 -19.03 -8.76 6.40
C ILE A 294 -18.09 -8.06 5.42
N LEU A 295 -17.91 -6.76 5.58
CA LEU A 295 -16.90 -5.97 4.87
C LEU A 295 -15.81 -5.56 5.83
N TYR A 296 -14.55 -5.90 5.55
CA TYR A 296 -13.40 -5.42 6.29
C TYR A 296 -12.63 -4.36 5.50
N LEU A 297 -12.34 -3.22 6.14
CA LEU A 297 -11.48 -2.16 5.63
C LEU A 297 -10.15 -2.21 6.37
N GLY A 298 -9.05 -2.20 5.63
CA GLY A 298 -7.69 -2.09 6.19
C GLY A 298 -6.75 -1.41 5.22
N ASP A 299 -5.54 -1.09 5.65
CA ASP A 299 -4.47 -0.51 4.82
C ASP A 299 -3.42 -1.55 4.41
N HIS A 300 -3.34 -2.69 5.10
CA HIS A 300 -2.32 -3.70 4.84
C HIS A 300 -2.84 -4.90 4.03
N ILE A 301 -2.33 -5.08 2.81
CA ILE A 301 -2.81 -6.12 1.89
C ILE A 301 -2.57 -7.55 2.43
N TYR A 302 -1.39 -7.86 2.96
CA TYR A 302 -1.06 -9.23 3.42
C TYR A 302 -1.64 -9.56 4.80
N GLY A 303 -1.43 -8.67 5.77
CA GLY A 303 -1.90 -8.86 7.15
C GLY A 303 -3.43 -8.88 7.26
N ASP A 304 -4.12 -8.14 6.39
CA ASP A 304 -5.57 -8.03 6.47
C ASP A 304 -6.26 -8.72 5.29
N VAL A 305 -6.01 -8.27 4.07
CA VAL A 305 -6.89 -8.55 2.93
C VAL A 305 -6.72 -9.95 2.33
N LEU A 306 -5.47 -10.40 2.13
CA LEU A 306 -5.15 -11.72 1.54
C LEU A 306 -5.71 -12.87 2.40
N SER A 307 -5.42 -12.80 3.70
CA SER A 307 -5.74 -13.84 4.66
C SER A 307 -7.25 -14.03 4.79
N ILE A 308 -7.99 -12.92 4.83
CA ILE A 308 -9.46 -12.91 4.87
C ILE A 308 -10.07 -13.64 3.66
N LYS A 309 -9.61 -13.32 2.45
CA LYS A 309 -10.15 -13.91 1.22
C LYS A 309 -9.95 -15.41 1.11
N LYS A 310 -8.81 -15.91 1.61
CA LYS A 310 -8.50 -17.34 1.58
C LYS A 310 -9.31 -18.14 2.61
N THR A 311 -9.70 -17.53 3.73
CA THR A 311 -10.22 -18.29 4.89
C THR A 311 -11.72 -18.07 5.18
N PHE A 312 -12.26 -16.85 5.04
CA PHE A 312 -13.64 -16.55 5.50
C PHE A 312 -14.59 -16.01 4.43
N ASN A 313 -14.11 -15.76 3.21
CA ASN A 313 -14.94 -15.14 2.17
C ASN A 313 -15.51 -13.75 2.58
N TRP A 314 -14.90 -13.04 3.54
CA TRP A 314 -15.34 -11.67 3.80
C TRP A 314 -15.04 -10.77 2.62
N ARG A 315 -15.88 -9.76 2.46
CA ARG A 315 -15.65 -8.67 1.53
C ARG A 315 -14.53 -7.81 2.08
N THR A 316 -13.69 -7.30 1.20
CA THR A 316 -12.54 -6.50 1.61
C THR A 316 -12.48 -5.20 0.82
N ALA A 317 -12.07 -4.15 1.51
CA ALA A 317 -11.77 -2.86 0.93
C ALA A 317 -10.42 -2.37 1.46
N LEU A 318 -9.65 -1.68 0.62
CA LEU A 318 -8.32 -1.23 0.97
C LEU A 318 -8.27 0.30 1.05
N ILE A 319 -7.63 0.79 2.11
CA ILE A 319 -7.24 2.19 2.26
C ILE A 319 -5.81 2.34 1.76
N LEU A 320 -5.60 3.19 0.75
CA LEU A 320 -4.30 3.44 0.14
C LEU A 320 -4.05 4.94 0.16
N ASP A 321 -3.68 5.48 1.32
CA ASP A 321 -3.47 6.93 1.53
C ASP A 321 -2.46 7.56 0.54
N PRO A 322 -1.31 6.93 0.19
CA PRO A 322 -0.36 7.49 -0.79
C PRO A 322 -0.93 7.69 -2.21
N LEU A 323 -2.04 7.04 -2.54
CA LEU A 323 -2.69 7.18 -3.85
C LEU A 323 -3.22 8.62 -4.07
N GLU A 324 -3.50 9.40 -3.02
CA GLU A 324 -3.92 10.80 -3.18
C GLU A 324 -2.85 11.61 -3.94
N THR A 325 -1.58 11.47 -3.55
CA THR A 325 -0.44 12.14 -4.21
C THR A 325 -0.29 11.67 -5.66
N GLU A 326 -0.49 10.38 -5.93
CA GLU A 326 -0.43 9.87 -7.30
C GLU A 326 -1.60 10.40 -8.17
N ILE A 327 -2.80 10.52 -7.62
CA ILE A 327 -3.96 11.11 -8.33
C ILE A 327 -3.68 12.57 -8.69
N GLU A 328 -3.12 13.35 -7.75
CA GLU A 328 -2.73 14.74 -8.00
C GLU A 328 -1.63 14.82 -9.07
N ALA A 329 -0.62 13.96 -9.01
CA ALA A 329 0.45 13.87 -10.00
C ALA A 329 -0.09 13.56 -11.40
N ILE A 330 -0.98 12.57 -11.54
CA ILE A 330 -1.66 12.22 -12.80
C ILE A 330 -2.48 13.39 -13.33
N HIS A 331 -3.18 14.11 -12.45
CA HIS A 331 -3.95 15.28 -12.85
C HIS A 331 -3.04 16.37 -13.45
N ASN A 332 -1.93 16.66 -12.78
CA ASN A 332 -0.98 17.69 -13.16
C ASN A 332 -0.18 17.33 -14.42
N SER A 333 0.15 16.06 -14.62
CA SER A 333 0.92 15.56 -15.77
C SER A 333 0.05 15.29 -17.01
N ARG A 334 -1.28 15.37 -16.89
CA ARG A 334 -2.24 15.07 -17.96
C ARG A 334 -1.96 15.76 -19.31
N PRO A 335 -1.59 17.05 -19.38
CA PRO A 335 -1.26 17.68 -20.66
C PRO A 335 -0.03 17.06 -21.33
N ILE A 336 0.98 16.71 -20.54
CA ILE A 336 2.22 16.07 -21.01
C ILE A 336 1.91 14.67 -21.52
N GLN A 337 1.11 13.89 -20.77
CA GLN A 337 0.68 12.56 -21.19
C GLN A 337 -0.03 12.60 -22.55
N LYS A 338 -0.94 13.57 -22.76
CA LYS A 338 -1.62 13.72 -24.06
C LYS A 338 -0.66 13.99 -25.21
N GLU A 339 0.38 14.79 -24.99
CA GLU A 339 1.40 15.05 -26.02
C GLU A 339 2.21 13.78 -26.31
N ILE A 340 2.55 12.99 -25.27
CA ILE A 340 3.20 11.69 -25.43
C ILE A 340 2.30 10.74 -26.23
N ASP A 341 1.01 10.63 -25.91
CA ASP A 341 0.07 9.74 -26.60
C ASP A 341 -0.01 10.06 -28.10
N VAL A 342 -0.14 11.35 -28.47
CA VAL A 342 -0.17 11.78 -29.88
C VAL A 342 1.13 11.46 -30.61
N LEU A 343 2.28 11.62 -29.95
CA LEU A 343 3.58 11.29 -30.53
C LEU A 343 3.79 9.78 -30.66
N MET A 344 3.25 8.99 -29.73
CA MET A 344 3.27 7.52 -29.79
C MET A 344 2.41 7.01 -30.95
N ASP A 345 1.20 7.56 -31.15
CA ASP A 345 0.35 7.23 -32.31
C ASP A 345 1.10 7.55 -33.63
N LYS A 346 1.69 8.75 -33.73
CA LYS A 346 2.50 9.12 -34.92
C LYS A 346 3.68 8.16 -35.12
N LYS A 347 4.33 7.73 -34.04
CA LYS A 347 5.46 6.80 -34.10
C LYS A 347 5.00 5.43 -34.61
N GLU A 348 3.88 4.93 -34.10
CA GLU A 348 3.30 3.65 -34.50
C GLU A 348 2.96 3.66 -36.00
N ASP A 349 2.35 4.74 -36.51
CA ASP A 349 2.07 4.90 -37.95
C ASP A 349 3.35 4.84 -38.81
N LEU A 350 4.42 5.52 -38.38
CA LEU A 350 5.71 5.53 -39.09
C LEU A 350 6.39 4.16 -39.06
N GLU A 351 6.34 3.46 -37.92
CA GLU A 351 6.87 2.10 -37.76
C GLU A 351 6.09 1.09 -38.62
N HIS A 352 4.75 1.22 -38.71
CA HIS A 352 3.93 0.41 -39.60
C HIS A 352 4.26 0.63 -41.08
N LEU A 353 4.48 1.89 -41.49
CA LEU A 353 4.89 2.21 -42.85
C LEU A 353 6.26 1.58 -43.16
N LEU A 354 7.24 1.70 -42.26
CA LEU A 354 8.55 1.08 -42.43
C LEU A 354 8.46 -0.44 -42.55
N ASN A 355 7.66 -1.10 -41.70
CA ASN A 355 7.44 -2.54 -41.77
C ASN A 355 6.80 -2.96 -43.11
N THR A 356 5.87 -2.16 -43.63
CA THR A 356 5.23 -2.40 -44.93
C THR A 356 6.22 -2.27 -46.08
N LEU A 357 7.04 -1.22 -46.06
CA LEU A 357 8.08 -1.00 -47.08
C LEU A 357 9.16 -2.10 -47.04
N ASP A 358 9.56 -2.57 -45.85
CA ASP A 358 10.51 -3.66 -45.71
C ASP A 358 9.95 -4.99 -46.25
N LEU A 359 8.67 -5.28 -45.97
CA LEU A 359 7.99 -6.46 -46.52
C LEU A 359 7.93 -6.41 -48.05
N GLN A 360 7.49 -5.28 -48.62
CA GLN A 360 7.45 -5.09 -50.08
C GLN A 360 8.83 -5.26 -50.73
N LYS A 361 9.88 -4.75 -50.10
CA LYS A 361 11.27 -4.92 -50.56
C LYS A 361 11.67 -6.39 -50.60
N ASN A 362 11.34 -7.15 -49.55
CA ASN A 362 11.65 -8.58 -49.44
C ASN A 362 10.84 -9.42 -50.45
N GLU A 363 9.67 -8.95 -50.87
CA GLU A 363 8.85 -9.54 -51.93
C GLU A 363 9.27 -9.11 -53.36
N GLY A 364 10.32 -8.29 -53.48
CA GLY A 364 10.92 -7.91 -54.77
C GLY A 364 10.47 -6.58 -55.35
N ALA A 365 9.70 -5.78 -54.61
CA ALA A 365 9.35 -4.42 -55.02
C ALA A 365 10.57 -3.48 -54.93
N THR A 366 10.63 -2.49 -55.82
CA THR A 366 11.62 -1.41 -55.74
C THR A 366 11.10 -0.32 -54.80
N ILE A 367 11.76 -0.12 -53.67
CA ILE A 367 11.40 0.89 -52.67
C ILE A 367 12.21 2.17 -52.89
N ASP A 368 11.56 3.32 -52.71
CA ASP A 368 12.26 4.60 -52.64
C ASP A 368 13.06 4.70 -51.33
N LYS A 369 14.39 4.71 -51.45
CA LYS A 369 15.30 4.86 -50.31
C LYS A 369 15.13 6.20 -49.61
N ASP A 370 14.72 7.24 -50.33
CA ASP A 370 14.53 8.57 -49.73
C ASP A 370 13.30 8.61 -48.83
N GLU A 371 12.25 7.87 -49.17
CA GLU A 371 11.06 7.71 -48.33
C GLU A 371 11.39 6.97 -47.02
N VAL A 372 12.16 5.88 -47.10
CA VAL A 372 12.63 5.12 -45.93
C VAL A 372 13.51 6.01 -45.03
N ASN A 373 14.46 6.74 -45.61
CA ASN A 373 15.33 7.64 -44.85
C ASN A 373 14.54 8.76 -44.15
N LYS A 374 13.52 9.33 -44.81
CA LYS A 374 12.63 10.33 -44.20
C LYS A 374 11.88 9.74 -43.00
N CYS A 375 11.38 8.51 -43.10
CA CYS A 375 10.70 7.84 -41.99
C CYS A 375 11.63 7.66 -40.78
N TYR A 376 12.86 7.18 -40.98
CA TYR A 376 13.84 7.07 -39.90
C TYR A 376 14.14 8.42 -39.24
N MET A 377 14.34 9.47 -40.03
CA MET A 377 14.58 10.81 -39.49
C MET A 377 13.40 11.35 -38.68
N GLU A 378 12.15 11.09 -39.11
CA GLU A 378 10.97 11.49 -38.36
C GLU A 378 10.81 10.67 -37.07
N ILE A 379 11.08 9.36 -37.10
CA ILE A 379 11.07 8.50 -35.91
C ILE A 379 12.11 8.98 -34.90
N ASP A 380 13.33 9.34 -35.32
CA ASP A 380 14.37 9.84 -34.42
C ASP A 380 13.98 11.17 -33.76
N LYS A 381 13.34 12.08 -34.51
CA LYS A 381 12.79 13.33 -33.94
C LYS A 381 11.69 13.05 -32.92
N VAL A 382 10.77 12.14 -33.25
CA VAL A 382 9.66 11.76 -32.37
C VAL A 382 10.19 11.08 -31.11
N ASN A 383 11.15 10.15 -31.22
CA ASN A 383 11.79 9.50 -30.07
C ASN A 383 12.51 10.49 -29.16
N SER A 384 13.23 11.46 -29.74
CA SER A 384 13.90 12.52 -28.98
C SER A 384 12.89 13.35 -28.20
N LYS A 385 11.78 13.74 -28.84
CA LYS A 385 10.72 14.52 -28.21
C LYS A 385 9.99 13.75 -27.10
N ILE A 386 9.65 12.48 -27.35
CA ILE A 386 9.05 11.59 -26.35
C ILE A 386 9.98 11.46 -25.14
N SER A 387 11.29 11.29 -25.36
CA SER A 387 12.27 11.17 -24.28
C SER A 387 12.29 12.42 -23.39
N GLU A 388 12.28 13.62 -23.98
CA GLU A 388 12.17 14.88 -23.22
C GLU A 388 10.87 14.98 -22.41
N LEU A 389 9.74 14.59 -23.02
CA LEU A 389 8.44 14.63 -22.35
C LEU A 389 8.35 13.61 -21.23
N LEU A 390 8.94 12.42 -21.38
CA LEU A 390 9.01 11.40 -20.33
C LEU A 390 9.86 11.85 -19.13
N GLU A 391 10.92 12.62 -19.34
CA GLU A 391 11.66 13.24 -18.22
C GLU A 391 10.79 14.25 -17.47
N LYS A 392 10.07 15.14 -18.18
CA LYS A 392 9.13 16.10 -17.56
C LYS A 392 7.98 15.40 -16.86
N TYR A 393 7.44 14.35 -17.46
CA TYR A 393 6.37 13.54 -16.89
C TYR A 393 6.77 12.94 -15.55
N ARG A 394 7.97 12.34 -15.48
CA ARG A 394 8.50 11.71 -14.26
C ARG A 394 8.68 12.67 -13.10
N GLN A 395 8.95 13.96 -13.36
CA GLN A 395 9.11 14.99 -12.32
C GLN A 395 7.85 15.24 -11.49
N HIS A 396 6.68 14.78 -11.95
CA HIS A 396 5.43 14.87 -11.18
C HIS A 396 5.29 13.79 -10.10
N PHE A 397 6.10 12.72 -10.18
CA PHE A 397 6.01 11.55 -9.31
C PHE A 397 7.22 11.46 -8.40
N ASN A 398 7.35 10.34 -7.65
CA ASN A 398 8.50 10.13 -6.79
C ASN A 398 9.80 10.13 -7.64
N PRO A 399 10.84 10.89 -7.24
CA PRO A 399 12.03 11.08 -8.07
C PRO A 399 12.89 9.82 -8.25
N TYR A 400 12.75 8.83 -7.36
CA TYR A 400 13.56 7.61 -7.39
C TYR A 400 12.80 6.41 -7.98
N TRP A 401 11.49 6.36 -7.78
CA TRP A 401 10.67 5.19 -8.11
C TRP A 401 9.53 5.47 -9.09
N GLY A 402 9.25 6.73 -9.40
CA GLY A 402 8.17 7.14 -10.29
C GLY A 402 6.79 6.88 -9.67
N GLU A 403 5.91 6.27 -10.46
CA GLU A 403 4.54 5.96 -10.08
C GLU A 403 4.44 4.84 -9.04
N LEU A 404 3.41 4.90 -8.20
CA LEU A 404 3.10 3.91 -7.17
C LEU A 404 2.38 2.70 -7.79
N MET A 405 1.41 2.95 -8.65
CA MET A 405 0.54 1.93 -9.23
C MET A 405 1.02 1.43 -10.61
N ARG A 406 2.11 1.99 -11.13
CA ARG A 406 2.78 1.55 -12.38
C ARG A 406 4.23 1.18 -12.16
N ALA A 407 4.73 0.28 -13.00
CA ALA A 407 6.13 -0.08 -13.10
C ALA A 407 6.50 -0.07 -14.59
N GLY A 408 6.82 1.12 -15.10
CA GLY A 408 6.81 1.40 -16.54
C GLY A 408 5.39 1.44 -17.08
N LEU A 409 5.14 0.84 -18.24
CA LEU A 409 3.80 0.79 -18.86
C LEU A 409 2.84 -0.18 -18.15
N GLU A 410 3.38 -1.16 -17.43
CA GLU A 410 2.61 -2.21 -16.77
C GLU A 410 2.19 -1.78 -15.37
N GLU A 411 1.16 -2.42 -14.83
CA GLU A 411 0.80 -2.24 -13.42
C GLU A 411 1.95 -2.67 -12.51
N SER A 412 2.18 -1.90 -11.43
CA SER A 412 3.12 -2.29 -10.40
C SER A 412 2.65 -3.56 -9.69
N ARG A 413 3.55 -4.22 -8.96
CA ARG A 413 3.18 -5.33 -8.08
C ARG A 413 2.13 -4.92 -7.05
N LEU A 414 2.26 -3.71 -6.47
CA LEU A 414 1.28 -3.19 -5.54
C LEU A 414 -0.10 -3.08 -6.20
N ALA A 415 -0.19 -2.51 -7.40
CA ALA A 415 -1.45 -2.41 -8.13
C ALA A 415 -2.08 -3.78 -8.40
N ASP A 416 -1.28 -4.79 -8.77
CA ASP A 416 -1.76 -6.16 -8.95
C ASP A 416 -2.30 -6.77 -7.64
N GLN A 417 -1.64 -6.51 -6.51
CA GLN A 417 -2.13 -6.92 -5.20
C GLN A 417 -3.45 -6.21 -4.82
N VAL A 418 -3.56 -4.90 -5.05
CA VAL A 418 -4.81 -4.15 -4.83
C VAL A 418 -5.93 -4.73 -5.67
N GLU A 419 -5.68 -4.97 -6.97
CA GLU A 419 -6.63 -5.58 -7.91
C GLU A 419 -7.07 -6.97 -7.44
N LYS A 420 -6.13 -7.84 -7.05
CA LYS A 420 -6.42 -9.21 -6.60
C LYS A 420 -7.17 -9.26 -5.28
N TYR A 421 -6.84 -8.40 -4.33
CA TYR A 421 -7.28 -8.59 -2.95
C TYR A 421 -8.38 -7.63 -2.50
N ALA A 422 -8.44 -6.38 -2.97
CA ALA A 422 -9.46 -5.41 -2.54
C ALA A 422 -10.67 -5.38 -3.50
N CYS A 423 -11.91 -5.56 -3.03
CA CYS A 423 -13.09 -5.38 -3.88
C CYS A 423 -13.25 -3.93 -4.36
N VAL A 424 -13.01 -3.00 -3.44
CA VAL A 424 -12.91 -1.57 -3.70
C VAL A 424 -11.69 -1.01 -2.97
N TYR A 425 -11.16 0.11 -3.42
CA TYR A 425 -10.10 0.83 -2.72
C TYR A 425 -10.32 2.35 -2.82
N MET A 426 -9.73 3.10 -1.91
CA MET A 426 -9.90 4.55 -1.76
C MET A 426 -8.72 5.13 -0.97
N THR A 427 -8.55 6.45 -0.94
CA THR A 427 -7.42 7.08 -0.22
C THR A 427 -7.70 7.14 1.29
N LYS A 428 -8.98 7.27 1.68
CA LYS A 428 -9.41 7.29 3.09
C LYS A 428 -10.85 6.81 3.26
N VAL A 429 -11.18 6.29 4.45
CA VAL A 429 -12.52 5.73 4.75
C VAL A 429 -13.63 6.77 4.53
N SER A 430 -13.40 8.04 4.84
CA SER A 430 -14.37 9.14 4.68
C SER A 430 -14.80 9.37 3.23
N ASP A 431 -14.08 8.85 2.23
CA ASP A 431 -14.53 8.90 0.82
C ASP A 431 -15.85 8.16 0.58
N LEU A 432 -16.19 7.19 1.44
CA LEU A 432 -17.49 6.52 1.42
C LEU A 432 -18.65 7.43 1.81
N LEU A 433 -18.40 8.60 2.42
CA LEU A 433 -19.42 9.58 2.79
C LEU A 433 -20.17 10.16 1.58
N GLN A 434 -19.56 10.12 0.39
CA GLN A 434 -20.22 10.54 -0.86
C GLN A 434 -21.27 9.52 -1.35
N TYR A 435 -21.34 8.34 -0.71
CA TYR A 435 -22.17 7.23 -1.15
C TYR A 435 -23.23 6.87 -0.10
N SER A 436 -24.32 6.27 -0.57
CA SER A 436 -25.31 5.65 0.31
C SER A 436 -24.72 4.37 0.93
N PRO A 437 -25.01 4.05 2.21
CA PRO A 437 -24.75 2.71 2.78
C PRO A 437 -25.51 1.55 2.10
N ARG A 438 -26.28 1.83 1.03
CA ARG A 438 -26.96 0.86 0.16
C ARG A 438 -26.43 0.85 -1.27
N THR A 439 -25.39 1.63 -1.57
CA THR A 439 -24.78 1.72 -2.90
C THR A 439 -24.36 0.35 -3.43
N TYR A 440 -24.57 0.17 -4.73
CA TYR A 440 -24.09 -0.99 -5.48
C TYR A 440 -22.89 -0.55 -6.34
N PHE A 441 -21.68 -0.86 -5.89
CA PHE A 441 -20.46 -0.55 -6.64
C PHE A 441 -20.28 -1.54 -7.79
N ARG A 442 -20.04 -1.04 -9.00
CA ARG A 442 -19.81 -1.86 -10.21
C ARG A 442 -18.44 -1.51 -10.81
N PRO A 443 -17.61 -2.51 -11.13
CA PRO A 443 -16.38 -2.26 -11.87
C PRO A 443 -16.70 -1.85 -13.31
N ILE A 444 -15.80 -1.11 -13.93
CA ILE A 444 -15.81 -0.86 -15.37
C ILE A 444 -15.34 -2.15 -16.07
N LYS A 445 -15.93 -2.47 -17.23
CA LYS A 445 -15.47 -3.63 -18.03
C LYS A 445 -14.01 -3.38 -18.43
N ARG A 446 -13.11 -4.28 -18.02
CA ARG A 446 -11.71 -4.24 -18.43
C ARG A 446 -11.62 -4.66 -19.89
N THR A 447 -10.99 -3.81 -20.70
CA THR A 447 -10.70 -4.12 -22.11
C THR A 447 -9.53 -5.10 -22.19
N LEU A 448 -9.71 -6.21 -22.90
CA LEU A 448 -8.66 -7.16 -23.23
C LEU A 448 -7.93 -6.73 -24.52
N ALA A 449 -6.72 -7.22 -24.75
CA ALA A 449 -5.90 -6.80 -25.89
C ALA A 449 -6.62 -6.96 -27.25
N HIS A 450 -7.34 -8.07 -27.45
CA HIS A 450 -8.10 -8.32 -28.69
C HIS A 450 -9.39 -7.48 -28.81
N GLU A 451 -9.80 -6.76 -27.76
CA GLU A 451 -10.96 -5.88 -27.79
C GLU A 451 -10.57 -4.43 -28.16
N ILE A 452 -9.27 -4.10 -28.20
CA ILE A 452 -8.80 -2.73 -28.49
C ILE A 452 -9.08 -2.36 -29.95
N ASP A 453 -8.85 -3.27 -30.87
CA ASP A 453 -9.03 -3.06 -32.32
C ASP A 453 -10.51 -2.87 -32.70
N GLU A 454 -11.41 -3.49 -31.95
CA GLU A 454 -12.87 -3.38 -32.12
C GLU A 454 -13.45 -2.09 -31.52
N VAL A 455 -12.67 -1.34 -30.74
CA VAL A 455 -13.09 -0.07 -30.10
C VAL A 455 -12.48 1.16 -30.80
N LYS A 456 -11.39 0.98 -31.55
CA LYS A 456 -10.76 2.04 -32.36
C LYS A 456 -11.40 2.22 -33.75
N ASN A 457 -12.20 1.25 -34.20
CA ASN A 457 -13.08 1.34 -35.39
C ASN A 457 -14.47 1.87 -35.01
#